data_AF-A0A7C7IVK4-F1
#
_entry.id   AF-A0A7C7IVK4-F1
#
_cell.length_a   1.000
_cell.length_b   1.000
_cell.length_c   1.000
_cell.angle_alpha   90.00
_cell.angle_beta   90.00
_cell.angle_gamma   90.00
#
_symmetry.space_group_name_H-M   'P 1'
#
loop_
_entity.id
_entity.type
_entity.pdbx_description
1 polymer ?
#
loop_
_entity_poly.entity_id
_entity_poly.type
_entity_poly.pdbx_seq_one_letter_code
_entity_poly.pdbx_strand_id
1 'polypeptide(L)'
;MVEKKRINFCGKLLGAGHPAFLVAEIGFNHNGDVELAKRMIESAANNGADAVKLQTFVAREMISNSLLADDPDHPGNEIPFYEFFQRYELSRA
;
A
#
# COMPACT_ATOMS: atom_id res chain seq x y z
N MET A 1 -5.44 29.08 -23.81
CA MET A 1 -4.30 28.33 -23.24
C MET A 1 -4.68 27.94 -21.83
N VAL A 2 -4.72 26.65 -21.49
CA VAL A 2 -5.06 26.22 -20.12
C VAL A 2 -3.83 26.44 -19.24
N GLU A 3 -3.98 27.19 -18.16
CA GLU A 3 -2.94 27.40 -17.17
C GLU A 3 -2.52 26.05 -16.58
N LYS A 4 -1.25 25.68 -16.78
CA LYS A 4 -0.75 24.40 -16.29
C LYS A 4 -0.52 24.52 -14.80
N LYS A 5 -1.48 24.00 -14.02
CA LYS A 5 -1.43 23.99 -12.55
C LYS A 5 -0.14 23.32 -12.07
N ARG A 6 0.63 24.03 -11.25
CA ARG A 6 1.86 23.53 -10.61
C ARG A 6 1.60 23.35 -9.14
N ILE A 7 2.09 22.24 -8.57
CA ILE A 7 1.87 21.89 -7.16
C ILE A 7 3.23 21.57 -6.54
N ASN A 8 3.57 22.19 -5.42
CA ASN A 8 4.70 21.73 -4.60
C ASN A 8 4.21 20.62 -3.68
N PHE A 9 4.80 19.43 -3.80
CA PHE A 9 4.45 18.25 -3.03
C PHE A 9 5.72 17.53 -2.59
N CYS A 10 5.89 17.32 -1.29
CA CYS A 10 7.08 16.69 -0.70
C CYS A 10 8.41 17.30 -1.20
N GLY A 11 8.45 18.62 -1.39
CA GLY A 11 9.65 19.33 -1.88
C GLY A 11 9.89 19.21 -3.39
N LYS A 12 8.97 18.60 -4.15
CA LYS A 12 9.05 18.47 -5.61
C LYS A 12 7.94 19.26 -6.30
N LEU A 13 8.26 19.83 -7.45
CA LEU A 13 7.30 20.56 -8.27
C LEU A 13 6.62 19.60 -9.25
N LEU A 14 5.32 19.42 -9.10
CA LEU A 14 4.49 18.59 -9.98
C LEU A 14 3.88 19.46 -11.09
N GLY A 15 3.80 18.90 -12.29
CA GLY A 15 3.19 19.53 -13.46
C GLY A 15 4.05 19.41 -14.71
N ALA A 16 3.56 19.91 -15.84
CA ALA A 16 4.29 19.78 -17.09
C ALA A 16 5.62 20.55 -17.06
N GLY A 17 6.67 19.93 -17.61
CA GLY A 17 8.03 20.47 -17.60
C GLY A 17 8.86 20.07 -16.39
N HIS A 18 8.33 19.26 -15.48
CA HIS A 18 9.05 18.69 -14.34
C HIS A 18 9.12 17.17 -14.43
N PRO A 19 10.11 16.53 -13.76
CA PRO A 19 10.17 15.08 -13.65
C PRO A 19 8.88 14.49 -13.07
N ALA A 20 8.58 13.24 -13.45
CA ALA A 20 7.49 12.50 -12.83
C ALA A 20 7.78 12.28 -11.33
N PHE A 21 6.73 12.29 -10.52
CA PHE A 21 6.81 11.95 -9.10
C PHE A 21 6.57 10.44 -8.95
N LEU A 22 7.60 9.71 -8.56
CA LEU A 22 7.60 8.25 -8.49
C LEU A 22 7.14 7.77 -7.12
N VAL A 23 5.97 7.13 -7.08
CA VAL A 23 5.46 6.46 -5.87
C VAL A 23 5.69 4.96 -5.99
N ALA A 24 6.52 4.40 -5.12
CA ALA A 24 6.66 2.96 -4.98
C ALA A 24 5.48 2.39 -4.20
N GLU A 25 4.61 1.64 -4.87
CA GLU A 25 3.48 0.95 -4.25
C GLU A 25 3.98 -0.30 -3.51
N ILE A 26 4.06 -0.21 -2.19
CA ILE A 26 4.30 -1.38 -1.32
C ILE A 26 2.98 -2.11 -1.08
N GLY A 27 1.86 -1.38 -0.97
CA GLY A 27 0.56 -1.97 -0.70
C GLY A 27 0.58 -2.75 0.61
N PHE A 28 0.23 -4.03 0.55
CA PHE A 28 0.30 -4.98 1.66
C PHE A 28 1.34 -6.10 1.44
N ASN A 29 2.29 -5.90 0.50
CA ASN A 29 3.34 -6.89 0.16
C ASN A 29 4.30 -7.21 1.33
N HIS A 30 4.20 -6.47 2.44
CA HIS A 30 4.94 -6.71 3.66
C HIS A 30 4.44 -7.91 4.47
N ASN A 31 3.37 -8.60 4.05
CA ASN A 31 2.90 -9.85 4.69
C ASN A 31 2.65 -9.71 6.21
N GLY A 32 2.14 -8.55 6.65
CA GLY A 32 1.95 -8.26 8.08
C GLY A 32 3.23 -8.02 8.89
N ASP A 33 4.42 -8.11 8.28
CA ASP A 33 5.71 -7.90 8.94
C ASP A 33 6.16 -6.43 8.85
N VAL A 34 6.16 -5.74 10.00
CA VAL A 34 6.60 -4.34 10.13
C VAL A 34 8.08 -4.17 9.75
N GLU A 35 8.94 -5.13 10.08
CA GLU A 35 10.36 -5.05 9.74
C GLU A 35 10.58 -5.25 8.24
N LEU A 36 9.79 -6.12 7.59
CA LEU A 36 9.78 -6.21 6.13
C LEU A 36 9.31 -4.92 5.48
N ALA A 37 8.24 -4.29 6.00
CA ALA A 37 7.79 -2.99 5.51
C ALA A 37 8.90 -1.93 5.59
N LYS A 38 9.62 -1.85 6.72
CA LYS A 38 10.78 -0.94 6.87
C LYS A 38 11.87 -1.19 5.83
N ARG A 39 12.26 -2.46 5.63
CA ARG A 39 13.26 -2.83 4.60
C ARG A 39 12.80 -2.46 3.19
N MET A 40 11.52 -2.61 2.88
CA MET A 40 10.93 -2.20 1.60
C MET A 40 10.99 -0.68 1.41
N ILE A 41 10.72 0.10 2.47
CA ILE A 41 10.82 1.57 2.44
C ILE A 41 12.26 2.01 2.17
N GLU A 42 13.24 1.43 2.88
CA GLU A 42 14.66 1.70 2.67
C GLU A 42 15.09 1.37 1.23
N SER A 43 14.66 0.21 0.72
CA SER A 43 14.94 -0.19 -0.66
C SER A 43 14.35 0.80 -1.68
N ALA A 44 13.09 1.22 -1.51
CA ALA A 44 12.47 2.19 -2.41
C ALA A 44 13.21 3.53 -2.43
N ALA A 45 13.61 4.04 -1.26
CA ALA A 45 14.41 5.25 -1.14
C ALA A 45 15.77 5.12 -1.84
N ASN A 46 16.46 4.01 -1.63
CA ASN A 46 17.77 3.73 -2.24
C ASN A 46 17.70 3.58 -3.78
N ASN A 47 16.53 3.26 -4.33
CA ASN A 47 16.30 3.10 -5.77
C ASN A 47 15.63 4.32 -6.44
N GLY A 48 15.54 5.46 -5.74
CA GLY A 48 15.10 6.72 -6.33
C GLY A 48 13.59 6.92 -6.38
N ALA A 49 12.82 6.18 -5.58
CA ALA A 49 11.41 6.52 -5.35
C ALA A 49 11.30 7.86 -4.59
N ASP A 50 10.31 8.68 -4.96
CA ASP A 50 10.04 9.96 -4.29
C ASP A 50 9.15 9.77 -3.06
N ALA A 51 8.32 8.73 -3.08
CA ALA A 51 7.49 8.32 -1.97
C ALA A 51 7.23 6.82 -2.02
N VAL A 52 6.75 6.30 -0.91
CA VAL A 52 6.17 4.95 -0.79
C VAL A 52 4.69 5.07 -0.48
N LYS A 53 3.89 4.11 -0.95
CA LYS A 53 2.48 3.98 -0.57
C LYS A 53 2.24 2.61 0.07
N LEU A 54 1.73 2.64 1.30
CA LEU A 54 1.30 1.48 2.08
C LEU A 54 -0.24 1.44 2.09
N GLN A 55 -0.80 0.23 2.15
CA GLN A 55 -2.23 0.05 2.39
C GLN A 55 -2.43 -0.41 3.83
N THR A 56 -3.01 0.46 4.65
CA THR A 56 -3.34 0.16 6.05
C THR A 56 -4.85 -0.02 6.19
N PHE A 57 -5.27 -1.08 6.86
CA PHE A 57 -6.66 -1.40 7.11
C PHE A 57 -6.78 -2.10 8.46
N VAL A 58 -7.97 -2.07 9.05
CA VAL A 58 -8.36 -3.05 10.06
C VAL A 58 -9.33 -3.99 9.36
N ALA A 59 -8.95 -5.24 9.17
CA ALA A 59 -9.63 -6.15 8.26
C ALA A 59 -11.11 -6.34 8.63
N ARG A 60 -11.39 -6.42 9.94
CA ARG A 60 -12.75 -6.54 10.50
C ARG A 60 -13.60 -5.27 10.38
N GLU A 61 -12.98 -4.11 10.20
CA GLU A 61 -13.68 -2.84 9.93
C GLU A 61 -13.91 -2.64 8.42
N MET A 62 -13.06 -3.22 7.56
CA MET A 62 -13.08 -3.05 6.11
C MET A 62 -13.98 -4.06 5.39
N ILE A 63 -14.02 -5.31 5.87
CA ILE A 63 -14.67 -6.43 5.20
C ILE A 63 -15.81 -6.96 6.07
N SER A 64 -16.94 -7.31 5.43
CA SER A 64 -18.09 -7.90 6.13
C SER A 64 -17.71 -9.21 6.82
N ASN A 65 -18.16 -9.37 8.07
CA ASN A 65 -17.99 -10.61 8.83
C ASN A 65 -18.79 -11.81 8.26
N SER A 66 -19.71 -11.56 7.33
CA SER A 66 -20.53 -12.59 6.70
C SER A 66 -20.04 -13.00 5.31
N LEU A 67 -19.00 -12.36 4.79
CA LEU A 67 -18.47 -12.66 3.47
C LEU A 67 -17.46 -13.81 3.58
N LEU A 68 -17.75 -14.91 2.88
CA LEU A 68 -16.85 -16.04 2.71
C LEU A 68 -16.20 -15.97 1.34
N ALA A 69 -14.95 -16.42 1.24
CA ALA A 69 -14.21 -16.50 -0.02
C ALA A 69 -13.21 -17.67 0.01
N ASP A 70 -12.87 -18.18 -1.17
CA ASP A 70 -11.78 -19.15 -1.32
C ASP A 70 -10.45 -18.52 -0.87
N ASP A 71 -9.70 -19.23 -0.04
CA ASP A 71 -8.41 -18.78 0.44
C ASP A 71 -7.37 -18.76 -0.70
N PRO A 72 -6.87 -17.59 -1.12
CA PRO A 72 -5.88 -17.51 -2.19
C PRO A 72 -4.57 -18.27 -1.89
N ASP A 73 -4.23 -18.44 -0.61
CA ASP A 73 -3.04 -19.19 -0.18
C ASP A 73 -3.30 -20.70 -0.07
N HIS A 74 -4.56 -21.11 0.07
CA HIS A 74 -4.98 -22.52 0.21
C HIS A 74 -6.24 -22.82 -0.62
N PRO A 75 -6.12 -22.95 -1.95
CA PRO A 75 -7.27 -23.11 -2.84
C PRO A 75 -8.15 -24.30 -2.48
N GLY A 76 -9.47 -24.09 -2.49
CA GLY A 76 -10.49 -25.05 -2.10
C GLY A 76 -10.87 -24.99 -0.61
N ASN A 77 -10.23 -24.12 0.17
CA ASN A 77 -10.59 -23.85 1.56
C ASN A 77 -11.31 -22.50 1.67
N GLU A 78 -12.59 -22.52 2.02
CA GLU A 78 -13.37 -21.30 2.19
C GLU A 78 -13.17 -20.71 3.59
N ILE A 79 -12.84 -19.42 3.66
CA ILE A 79 -12.60 -18.68 4.90
C ILE A 79 -13.46 -17.40 4.94
N PRO A 80 -13.76 -16.84 6.12
CA PRO A 80 -14.22 -15.47 6.21
C PRO A 80 -13.21 -14.54 5.54
N PHE A 81 -13.66 -13.76 4.56
CA PHE A 81 -12.74 -13.03 3.67
C PHE A 81 -11.89 -11.99 4.41
N TYR A 82 -12.39 -11.47 5.53
CA TYR A 82 -11.60 -10.58 6.38
C TYR A 82 -10.38 -11.30 6.98
N GLU A 83 -10.40 -12.62 7.19
CA GLU A 83 -9.27 -13.37 7.73
C GLU A 83 -8.09 -13.40 6.76
N PHE A 84 -8.35 -13.40 5.45
CA PHE A 84 -7.31 -13.22 4.44
C PHE A 84 -6.58 -11.90 4.64
N PHE A 85 -7.31 -10.78 4.70
CA PHE A 85 -6.71 -9.46 4.90
C PHE A 85 -6.05 -9.33 6.27
N GLN A 86 -6.59 -9.98 7.30
CA GLN A 86 -6.03 -9.92 8.66
C GLN A 86 -4.58 -10.45 8.72
N ARG A 87 -4.18 -11.33 7.79
CA ARG A 87 -2.77 -11.79 7.66
C ARG A 87 -1.80 -10.67 7.33
N TYR A 88 -2.28 -9.64 6.63
CA TYR A 88 -1.46 -8.53 6.15
C TYR A 88 -1.68 -7.24 6.97
N GLU A 89 -2.57 -7.27 7.95
CA GLU A 89 -2.87 -6.13 8.82
C GLU A 89 -1.67 -5.78 9.71
N LEU A 90 -1.25 -4.51 9.71
CA LEU A 90 -0.26 -3.99 10.65
C LEU A 90 -0.98 -3.46 11.89
N SER A 91 -0.47 -3.80 13.08
CA SER A 91 -1.08 -3.39 14.35
C SER A 91 -1.08 -1.86 14.53
N ARG A 92 -2.20 -1.32 15.01
CA ARG A 92 -2.26 0.05 15.56
C ARG A 92 -1.52 0.02 16.90
N ALA A 93 -0.31 0.57 16.95
CA ALA A 93 0.46 0.71 18.19
C ALA A 93 -0.24 1.62 19.20
#